data_AF-A0A1Z9L1H6-F1
#
_entry.id   AF-A0A1Z9L1H6-F1
#
_cell.length_a   1.000
_cell.length_b   1.000
_cell.length_c   1.000
_cell.angle_alpha   90.00
_cell.angle_beta   90.00
_cell.angle_gamma   90.00
#
_symmetry.space_group_name_H-M   'P 1'
#
loop_
_entity.id
_entity.type
_entity.pdbx_description
1 polymer ?
#
loop_
_entity_poly.entity_id
_entity_poly.type
_entity_poly.pdbx_seq_one_letter_code
_entity_poly.pdbx_strand_id
1 'polypeptide(L)'
;KLLSFRQEVNIAIEEKRSKKIIGSSLEADVKISLSQKDHEILNSVDAEELFITSNVTKTIQDDIKDKLSISVKKADGTKCSRCWKIVPSVNENKCPRCWKIK
;
A
#
# COMPACT_ATOMS: atom_id res chain seq x y z
N LYS A 1 13.46 10.55 -5.60
CA LYS A 1 13.19 9.91 -4.28
C LYS A 1 11.91 9.07 -4.30
N LEU A 2 10.74 9.60 -4.70
CA LEU A 2 9.49 8.80 -4.82
C LEU A 2 9.62 7.53 -5.68
N LEU A 3 10.35 7.60 -6.80
CA LEU A 3 10.65 6.42 -7.63
C LEU A 3 11.44 5.33 -6.88
N SER A 4 12.36 5.72 -5.98
CA SER A 4 13.11 4.78 -5.13
C SER A 4 12.17 4.03 -4.20
N PHE A 5 11.28 4.74 -3.50
CA PHE A 5 10.29 4.10 -2.64
C PHE A 5 9.41 3.13 -3.42
N ARG A 6 8.96 3.53 -4.62
CA ARG A 6 8.15 2.66 -5.48
C ARG A 6 8.92 1.40 -5.89
N GLN A 7 10.19 1.50 -6.21
CA GLN A 7 11.04 0.35 -6.54
C GLN A 7 11.18 -0.60 -5.34
N GLU A 8 11.50 -0.06 -4.16
CA GLU A 8 11.67 -0.85 -2.93
C GLU A 8 10.37 -1.55 -2.51
N VAL A 9 9.23 -0.85 -2.56
CA VAL A 9 7.92 -1.43 -2.26
C VAL A 9 7.55 -2.50 -3.29
N ASN A 10 7.82 -2.27 -4.58
CA ASN A 10 7.57 -3.28 -5.61
C ASN A 10 8.38 -4.56 -5.38
N ILE A 11 9.65 -4.46 -4.98
CA ILE A 11 10.47 -5.63 -4.63
C ILE A 11 9.80 -6.44 -3.51
N ALA A 12 9.34 -5.76 -2.45
CA ALA A 12 8.64 -6.41 -1.35
C ALA A 12 7.30 -7.05 -1.77
N ILE A 13 6.56 -6.44 -2.71
CA ILE A 13 5.34 -7.00 -3.29
C ILE A 13 5.65 -8.26 -4.12
N GLU A 14 6.68 -8.22 -4.97
CA GLU A 14 7.08 -9.36 -5.79
C GLU A 14 7.57 -10.55 -4.94
N GLU A 15 8.21 -10.28 -3.80
CA GLU A 15 8.54 -11.32 -2.83
C GLU A 15 7.28 -12.04 -2.32
N LYS A 16 6.18 -11.31 -2.07
CA LYS A 16 4.92 -11.92 -1.63
C LYS A 16 4.17 -12.63 -2.77
N ARG A 17 4.26 -12.13 -4.00
CA ARG A 17 3.72 -12.79 -5.20
C ARG A 17 4.41 -14.12 -5.48
N SER A 18 5.74 -14.15 -5.43
CA SER A 18 6.51 -15.39 -5.62
C SER A 18 6.17 -16.46 -4.57
N LYS A 19 5.84 -16.03 -3.35
CA LYS A 19 5.34 -16.89 -2.26
C LYS A 19 3.85 -17.21 -2.35
N LYS A 20 3.14 -16.77 -3.39
CA LYS A 20 1.69 -16.94 -3.61
C LYS A 20 0.81 -16.41 -2.47
N ILE A 21 1.31 -15.44 -1.70
CA ILE A 21 0.56 -14.81 -0.60
C ILE A 21 -0.48 -13.82 -1.16
N ILE A 22 -0.11 -13.10 -2.22
CA ILE A 22 -0.98 -12.16 -2.94
C ILE A 22 -0.90 -12.45 -4.45
N GLY A 23 -2.00 -12.23 -5.17
CA GLY A 23 -2.04 -12.33 -6.64
C GLY A 23 -1.77 -10.99 -7.33
N SER A 24 -2.30 -9.90 -6.80
CA SER A 24 -2.11 -8.55 -7.34
C SER A 24 -1.56 -7.57 -6.32
N SER A 25 -0.95 -6.47 -6.76
CA SER A 25 -0.51 -5.38 -5.86
C SER A 25 -1.69 -4.77 -5.11
N LEU A 26 -2.89 -4.77 -5.70
CA LEU A 26 -4.12 -4.36 -5.05
C LEU A 26 -4.55 -5.30 -3.93
N GLU A 27 -3.95 -6.47 -3.76
CA GLU A 27 -4.17 -7.32 -2.57
C GLU A 27 -3.15 -7.03 -1.46
N ALA A 28 -2.23 -6.08 -1.65
CA ALA A 28 -1.21 -5.75 -0.66
C ALA A 28 -1.70 -4.70 0.35
N ASP A 29 -1.36 -4.94 1.62
CA ASP A 29 -1.30 -3.97 2.70
C ASP A 29 0.18 -3.77 3.03
N VAL A 30 0.67 -2.55 2.79
CA VAL A 30 2.08 -2.16 2.89
C VAL A 30 2.29 -1.36 4.15
N LYS A 31 3.21 -1.80 5.00
CA LYS A 31 3.70 -1.03 6.14
C LYS A 31 5.10 -0.53 5.83
N ILE A 32 5.31 0.77 5.96
CA ILE A 32 6.61 1.41 5.72
C ILE A 32 7.01 2.13 7.00
N SER A 33 8.15 1.75 7.57
CA SER A 33 8.83 2.52 8.60
C SER A 33 9.98 3.29 7.98
N LEU A 34 10.06 4.59 8.28
CA LEU A 34 10.97 5.51 7.61
C LEU A 34 11.34 6.71 8.49
N SER A 35 12.36 7.46 8.08
CA SER A 35 12.76 8.68 8.76
C SER A 35 11.70 9.78 8.61
N GLN A 36 11.71 10.76 9.52
CA GLN A 36 10.80 11.92 9.48
C GLN A 36 10.82 12.64 8.12
N LYS A 37 12.02 12.86 7.56
CA LYS A 37 12.20 13.53 6.27
C LYS A 37 11.54 12.77 5.11
N ASP A 38 11.74 11.45 5.06
CA ASP A 38 11.15 10.63 4.01
C ASP A 38 9.63 10.51 4.20
N HIS A 39 9.14 10.58 5.44
CA HIS A 39 7.73 10.55 5.79
C HIS A 39 7.00 11.80 5.25
N GLU A 40 7.61 12.97 5.39
CA GLU A 40 7.10 14.21 4.81
C GLU A 40 7.02 14.14 3.29
N ILE A 41 8.04 13.56 2.62
CA ILE A 41 8.04 13.37 1.17
C ILE A 41 6.89 12.44 0.75
N LEU A 42 6.71 11.29 1.41
CA LEU A 42 5.62 10.35 1.10
C LEU A 42 4.23 10.85 1.49
N ASN A 43 4.12 11.84 2.38
CA ASN A 43 2.85 12.49 2.71
C ASN A 43 2.41 13.54 1.68
N SER A 44 3.31 13.99 0.81
CA SER A 44 2.96 14.92 -0.28
C SER A 44 2.19 14.26 -1.43
N VAL A 45 2.01 12.92 -1.40
CA VAL A 45 1.38 12.13 -2.46
C VAL A 45 0.44 11.07 -1.88
N ASP A 46 -0.48 10.57 -2.70
CA ASP A 46 -1.28 9.39 -2.39
C ASP A 46 -0.40 8.14 -2.54
N ALA A 47 -0.02 7.53 -1.41
CA ALA A 47 0.90 6.41 -1.37
C ALA A 47 0.26 5.12 -1.90
N GLU A 48 -1.04 4.91 -1.62
CA GLU A 48 -1.82 3.79 -2.14
C GLU A 48 -1.89 3.81 -3.67
N GLU A 49 -2.05 4.98 -4.28
CA GLU A 49 -2.01 5.12 -5.74
C GLU A 49 -0.58 5.03 -6.28
N LEU A 50 0.42 5.59 -5.58
CA LEU A 50 1.82 5.49 -5.99
C LEU A 50 2.31 4.04 -6.07
N PHE A 51 1.89 3.19 -5.13
CA PHE A 51 2.28 1.79 -5.05
C PHE A 51 1.25 0.82 -5.64
N ILE A 52 0.07 1.31 -6.04
CA ILE A 52 -1.03 0.52 -6.60
C ILE A 52 -1.44 -0.59 -5.62
N THR A 53 -1.69 -0.21 -4.37
CA THR A 53 -2.04 -1.12 -3.27
C THR A 53 -3.38 -0.77 -2.62
N SER A 54 -3.88 -1.66 -1.76
CA SER A 54 -5.13 -1.42 -1.04
C SER A 54 -4.96 -0.54 0.18
N ASN A 55 -3.82 -0.63 0.85
CA ASN A 55 -3.51 0.16 2.02
C ASN A 55 -2.01 0.43 2.12
N VAL A 56 -1.67 1.62 2.61
CA VAL A 56 -0.30 1.96 3.01
C VAL A 56 -0.32 2.58 4.39
N THR A 57 0.30 1.92 5.36
CA THR A 57 0.54 2.48 6.69
C THR A 57 1.98 2.99 6.75
N LYS A 58 2.15 4.25 7.15
CA LYS A 58 3.44 4.92 7.29
C LYS A 58 3.72 5.15 8.77
N THR A 59 4.92 4.80 9.22
CA THR A 59 5.36 4.97 10.61
C THR A 59 6.72 5.66 10.63
N ILE A 60 6.90 6.64 11.51
CA ILE A 60 8.19 7.29 11.72
C ILE A 60 9.00 6.43 12.72
N GLN A 61 10.26 6.16 12.40
CA GLN A 61 11.21 5.51 13.30
C GLN A 61 12.50 6.33 13.36
N ASP A 62 12.82 6.86 14.54
CA ASP A 62 13.93 7.77 14.78
C ASP A 62 15.31 7.10 14.71
N ASP A 63 15.36 5.78 14.92
CA ASP A 63 16.58 4.96 14.90
C ASP A 63 16.96 4.46 13.49
N ILE A 64 16.13 4.73 12.49
CA ILE A 64 16.42 4.41 11.10
C ILE A 64 17.45 5.41 10.53
N LYS A 65 18.70 4.96 10.36
CA LYS A 65 19.73 5.66 9.57
C LYS A 65 19.44 5.56 8.07
N ASP A 66 18.49 6.35 7.58
CA ASP A 66 18.10 6.47 6.15
C ASP A 66 17.65 5.15 5.47
N LYS A 67 17.39 4.10 6.26
CA LYS A 67 17.11 2.76 5.76
C LYS A 67 15.62 2.43 5.84
N LEU A 68 14.93 2.45 4.70
CA LEU A 68 13.51 2.12 4.63
C LEU A 68 13.26 0.68 5.10
N SER A 69 12.29 0.50 6.00
CA SER A 69 11.82 -0.83 6.39
C SER A 69 10.42 -1.05 5.83
N ILE A 70 10.28 -2.02 4.93
CA ILE A 70 9.01 -2.34 4.27
C ILE A 70 8.56 -3.73 4.69
N SER A 71 7.29 -3.85 5.09
CA SER A 71 6.62 -5.12 5.30
C SER A 71 5.33 -5.15 4.48
N VAL A 72 5.16 -6.22 3.71
CA VAL A 72 3.96 -6.46 2.91
C VAL A 72 3.24 -7.69 3.43
N LYS A 73 1.93 -7.55 3.62
CA LYS A 73 1.01 -8.66 3.90
C LYS A 73 -0.19 -8.59 2.96
N LYS A 74 -0.99 -9.65 2.95
CA LYS A 74 -2.28 -9.63 2.29
C LYS A 74 -3.20 -8.66 3.03
N ALA A 75 -3.85 -7.77 2.28
CA ALA A 75 -4.85 -6.86 2.79
C ALA A 75 -6.07 -7.63 3.31
N ASP A 76 -6.66 -7.13 4.38
CA ASP A 76 -7.83 -7.72 5.01
C ASP A 76 -9.12 -7.01 4.58
N GLY A 77 -10.20 -7.77 4.42
CA GLY A 77 -11.49 -7.27 3.96
C GLY A 77 -11.96 -7.86 2.62
N THR A 78 -12.84 -7.13 1.94
CA THR A 78 -13.54 -7.59 0.73
C THR A 78 -13.11 -6.78 -0.50
N LYS A 79 -12.99 -7.46 -1.64
CA LYS A 79 -12.63 -6.84 -2.92
C LYS A 79 -13.76 -5.97 -3.46
N CYS A 80 -13.44 -4.72 -3.80
CA CYS A 80 -14.33 -3.82 -4.54
C CYS A 80 -14.34 -4.20 -6.03
N SER A 81 -15.51 -4.41 -6.62
CA SER A 81 -15.68 -4.78 -8.04
C SER A 81 -15.24 -3.69 -9.02
N ARG A 82 -15.24 -2.42 -8.60
CA ARG A 82 -14.89 -1.27 -9.46
C ARG A 82 -13.41 -0.93 -9.44
N CYS A 83 -12.82 -0.77 -8.27
CA CYS A 83 -11.41 -0.36 -8.14
C CYS A 83 -10.46 -1.50 -7.76
N TRP A 84 -11.00 -2.70 -7.52
CA TRP A 84 -10.28 -3.93 -7.18
C TRP A 84 -9.43 -3.90 -5.90
N LYS A 85 -9.43 -2.78 -5.17
CA LYS A 85 -8.88 -2.68 -3.81
C LYS A 85 -9.69 -3.57 -2.85
N ILE A 86 -8.99 -4.21 -1.94
CA ILE A 86 -9.50 -4.86 -0.74
C ILE A 86 -9.78 -3.76 0.28
N VAL A 87 -11.02 -3.70 0.77
CA VAL A 87 -11.48 -2.68 1.70
C VAL A 87 -12.23 -3.33 2.87
N PRO A 88 -12.29 -2.67 4.05
CA PRO A 88 -12.98 -3.24 5.21
C PRO A 88 -14.47 -3.52 4.99
N SER A 89 -15.13 -2.73 4.14
CA SER A 89 -16.55 -2.89 3.84
C SER A 89 -16.89 -2.54 2.40
N VAL A 90 -17.86 -3.28 1.85
CA VAL A 90 -18.46 -3.04 0.54
C VAL A 90 -19.98 -3.02 0.65
N ASN A 91 -20.63 -2.28 -0.23
CA ASN A 91 -22.07 -2.24 -0.44
C ASN A 91 -22.28 -2.40 -1.94
N GLU A 92 -23.16 -3.31 -2.35
CA GLU A 92 -23.32 -3.73 -3.75
C GLU A 92 -21.98 -4.05 -4.43
N ASN A 93 -21.08 -4.74 -3.72
CA ASN A 93 -19.72 -5.07 -4.15
C ASN A 93 -18.79 -3.87 -4.45
N LYS A 94 -19.19 -2.65 -4.11
CA LYS A 94 -18.39 -1.43 -4.30
C LYS A 94 -17.92 -0.90 -2.94
N CYS A 95 -16.83 -0.16 -2.90
CA CYS A 95 -16.36 0.52 -1.68
C CYS A 95 -16.98 1.93 -1.54
N PRO A 96 -16.89 2.58 -0.36
CA PRO A 96 -17.43 3.92 -0.14
C PRO A 96 -16.99 4.98 -1.16
N ARG A 97 -15.76 4.89 -1.66
CA ARG A 97 -15.24 5.76 -2.72
C ARG A 97 -15.98 5.53 -4.05
N CYS A 98 -16.26 4.28 -4.39
CA CYS A 98 -16.85 3.87 -5.66
C CYS A 98 -18.38 4.01 -5.71
N TRP A 99 -19.08 4.08 -4.57
CA TRP A 99 -20.53 4.37 -4.55
C TRP A 99 -20.87 5.77 -5.02
N LYS A 100 -20.01 6.73 -4.69
CA LYS A 100 -20.22 8.15 -4.98
C LYS A 100 -20.03 8.49 -6.46
N ILE A 101 -19.43 7.58 -7.21
CA ILE A 101 -19.16 7.75 -8.63
C ILE A 101 -20.29 7.05 -9.37
N LYS A 102 -21.24 7.84 -9.89
CA LYS A 102 -22.30 7.36 -10.78
C LYS A 102 -21.72 6.67 -12.01
#